data_AF-A0A0G0LZ33-F1
#
_entry.id   AF-A0A0G0LZ33-F1
#
_cell.length_a   1.000
_cell.length_b   1.000
_cell.length_c   1.000
_cell.angle_alpha   90.00
_cell.angle_beta   90.00
_cell.angle_gamma   90.00
#
_symmetry.space_group_name_H-M   'P 1'
#
loop_
_entity.id
_entity.type
_entity.pdbx_description
1 polymer ?
#
loop_
_entity_poly.entity_id
_entity_poly.type
_entity_poly.pdbx_seq_one_letter_code
_entity_poly.pdbx_strand_id
1 'polypeptide(L)'
;MYIKLDQEIINILCCPICKGSLRAIGQGFACKDCATEYLSCNIKQGKLIEKVLDFRIYRPDYCVSKESAKCFDMQEGYQKYYSERGKRDNLDEYLNEIDSVKEIYTDEFHINGRVLDIGGGQGTTRHFLGAERVSLYVSVDPFINIFQDIERQPNLLKAYPCLAKPCNFLACQAENLPFVANTFDWVHMRSVLDHFQDPYLALKEAYRVLKLGGVLLIGSTVYNGKSSLRTKNSDIALQNLASKIFHKIKEEGLKWIVGALIKKIFLRKKWADPHIFRWRYEDLTDLVRATKFMIVKEHWQKPPFTMCVYVGAKKSI
;
A
#
# COMPACT_ATOMS: atom_id res chain seq x y z
N MET A 1 20.48 8.36 3.99
CA MET A 1 19.77 7.15 4.45
C MET A 1 18.28 7.35 4.26
N TYR A 2 17.53 6.34 3.85
CA TYR A 2 16.08 6.42 3.60
C TYR A 2 15.24 5.63 4.61
N ILE A 3 15.87 4.71 5.35
CA ILE A 3 15.22 3.92 6.39
C ILE A 3 15.80 4.31 7.76
N LYS A 4 14.92 4.37 8.75
CA LYS A 4 15.27 4.45 10.17
C LYS A 4 14.38 3.51 10.98
N LEU A 5 14.72 3.34 12.25
CA LEU A 5 13.84 2.72 13.22
C LEU A 5 13.99 3.44 14.57
N ASP A 6 13.03 4.30 14.88
CA ASP A 6 13.03 5.04 16.13
C ASP A 6 12.88 4.09 17.33
N GLN A 7 13.51 4.43 18.46
CA GLN A 7 13.43 3.62 19.68
C GLN A 7 11.98 3.38 20.14
N GLU A 8 11.12 4.37 19.91
CA GLU A 8 9.69 4.27 20.20
C GLU A 8 8.98 3.17 19.41
N ILE A 9 9.42 2.89 18.17
CA ILE A 9 8.93 1.75 17.38
C ILE A 9 9.43 0.45 17.98
N ILE A 10 10.72 0.38 18.34
CA ILE A 10 11.31 -0.82 18.95
C ILE A 10 10.55 -1.22 20.22
N ASN A 11 10.14 -0.25 21.04
CA ASN A 11 9.43 -0.48 22.30
C ASN A 11 8.02 -1.05 22.13
N ILE A 12 7.40 -0.91 20.96
CA ILE A 12 6.05 -1.43 20.67
C ILE A 12 6.08 -2.73 19.86
N LEU A 13 7.26 -3.30 19.59
CA LEU A 13 7.36 -4.54 18.83
C LEU A 13 6.95 -5.76 19.66
N CYS A 14 6.27 -6.70 19.01
CA CYS A 14 6.00 -8.05 19.52
C CYS A 14 6.26 -9.09 18.45
N CYS A 15 6.33 -10.37 18.82
CA CYS A 15 6.47 -11.47 17.88
C CYS A 15 5.28 -11.52 16.90
N PRO A 16 5.51 -11.48 15.56
CA PRO A 16 4.48 -11.71 14.55
C PRO A 16 3.63 -12.97 14.75
N ILE A 17 4.22 -14.07 15.23
CA ILE A 17 3.57 -15.39 15.31
C ILE A 17 2.70 -15.51 16.55
N CYS A 18 3.28 -15.39 17.74
CA CYS A 18 2.57 -15.65 19.00
C CYS A 18 2.17 -14.37 19.75
N LYS A 19 2.55 -13.18 19.25
CA LYS A 19 2.38 -11.87 19.91
C LYS A 19 3.12 -11.72 21.24
N GLY A 20 4.00 -12.69 21.52
CA GLY A 20 4.90 -12.71 22.66
C GLY A 20 5.94 -11.60 22.67
N SER A 21 6.56 -11.39 23.83
CA SER A 21 7.59 -10.36 23.98
C SER A 21 8.87 -10.73 23.24
N LEU A 22 9.58 -9.71 22.75
CA LEU A 22 10.85 -9.88 22.05
C LEU A 22 12.03 -9.56 22.97
N ARG A 23 13.16 -10.23 22.75
CA ARG A 23 14.47 -9.84 23.30
C ARG A 23 15.41 -9.50 22.15
N ALA A 24 16.21 -8.46 22.31
CA ALA A 24 17.24 -8.12 21.34
C ALA A 24 18.29 -9.25 21.28
N ILE A 25 18.71 -9.58 20.07
CA ILE A 25 19.82 -10.50 19.75
C ILE A 25 20.67 -9.84 18.66
N GLY A 26 21.96 -10.19 18.56
CA GLY A 26 22.91 -9.72 17.54
C GLY A 26 22.41 -8.63 16.59
N GLN A 27 21.82 -9.02 15.45
CA GLN A 27 21.30 -8.10 14.44
C GLN A 27 19.76 -8.02 14.37
N GLY A 28 19.02 -8.48 15.38
CA GLY A 28 17.56 -8.52 15.34
C GLY A 28 16.91 -8.85 16.68
N PHE A 29 15.85 -9.65 16.65
CA PHE A 29 15.08 -10.02 17.83
C PHE A 29 14.77 -11.52 17.86
N ALA A 30 14.72 -12.10 19.06
CA ALA A 30 14.16 -13.42 19.29
C ALA A 30 12.89 -13.29 20.13
N CYS A 31 11.85 -14.06 19.79
CA CYS A 31 10.69 -14.19 20.67
C CYS A 31 11.07 -14.99 21.92
N LYS A 32 10.62 -14.52 23.09
CA LYS A 32 10.82 -15.23 24.36
C LYS A 32 9.93 -16.46 24.49
N ASP A 33 8.81 -16.51 23.76
CA ASP A 33 7.76 -17.53 23.95
C ASP A 33 7.83 -18.64 22.89
N CYS A 34 7.96 -18.29 21.61
CA CYS A 34 8.02 -19.29 20.52
C CYS A 34 9.42 -19.47 19.92
N ALA A 35 10.44 -18.82 20.50
CA ALA A 35 11.85 -18.86 20.08
C ALA A 35 12.14 -18.40 18.63
N THR A 36 11.14 -17.91 17.88
CA THR A 36 11.35 -17.43 16.51
C THR A 36 12.27 -16.22 16.48
N GLU A 37 13.24 -16.24 15.56
CA GLU A 37 14.18 -15.16 15.33
C GLU A 37 13.77 -14.30 14.13
N TYR A 38 13.93 -12.99 14.28
CA TYR A 38 13.64 -11.96 13.29
C TYR A 38 14.90 -11.13 13.11
N LEU A 39 15.69 -11.49 12.10
CA LEU A 39 16.97 -10.86 11.81
C LEU A 39 16.78 -9.68 10.88
N SER A 40 17.69 -8.73 10.93
CA SER A 40 17.76 -7.74 9.87
C SER A 40 18.36 -8.32 8.59
N CYS A 41 17.94 -7.77 7.45
CA CYS A 41 18.66 -7.93 6.20
C CYS A 41 19.42 -6.63 5.85
N ASN A 42 20.43 -6.78 5.00
CA ASN A 42 21.11 -5.66 4.36
C ASN A 42 20.52 -5.45 2.98
N ILE A 43 20.02 -4.26 2.70
CA ILE A 43 19.57 -3.84 1.38
C ILE A 43 20.57 -2.86 0.78
N LYS A 44 20.79 -2.98 -0.53
CA LYS A 44 21.67 -2.06 -1.25
C LYS A 44 20.85 -0.87 -1.76
N GLN A 45 21.32 0.33 -1.48
CA GLN A 45 20.75 1.58 -1.99
C GLN A 45 21.88 2.37 -2.65
N GLY A 46 22.04 2.14 -3.95
CA GLY A 46 23.18 2.68 -4.69
C GLY A 46 24.52 2.21 -4.13
N LYS A 47 25.27 3.13 -3.52
CA LYS A 47 26.55 2.86 -2.84
C LYS A 47 26.40 2.58 -1.34
N LEU A 48 25.21 2.83 -0.77
CA LEU A 48 24.92 2.62 0.65
C LEU A 48 24.39 1.21 0.89
N ILE A 49 24.62 0.70 2.10
CA ILE A 49 23.99 -0.51 2.63
C ILE A 49 23.13 -0.07 3.80
N GLU A 50 21.82 -0.31 3.71
CA GLU A 50 20.88 -0.04 4.79
C GLU A 50 20.40 -1.33 5.41
N LYS A 51 20.13 -1.26 6.71
CA LYS A 51 19.68 -2.39 7.50
C LYS A 51 18.16 -2.30 7.66
N VAL A 52 17.45 -3.32 7.21
CA VAL A 52 15.99 -3.44 7.40
C VAL A 52 15.70 -4.58 8.33
N LEU A 53 14.92 -4.32 9.37
CA LEU A 53 14.45 -5.38 10.26
C LEU A 53 13.38 -6.21 9.56
N ASP A 54 13.63 -7.52 9.43
CA ASP A 54 12.79 -8.44 8.68
C ASP A 54 11.93 -9.29 9.63
N PHE A 55 10.65 -8.93 9.71
CA PHE A 55 9.61 -9.65 10.42
C PHE A 55 8.73 -10.50 9.46
N ARG A 56 9.14 -10.67 8.20
CA ARG A 56 8.43 -11.56 7.28
C ARG A 56 8.46 -12.98 7.81
N ILE A 57 7.32 -13.66 7.70
CA ILE A 57 7.23 -15.07 8.07
C ILE A 57 7.63 -15.92 6.87
N TYR A 58 8.75 -16.62 7.00
CA TYR A 58 9.20 -17.62 6.05
C TYR A 58 8.74 -19.00 6.51
N ARG A 59 8.22 -19.78 5.57
CA ARG A 59 7.86 -21.18 5.77
C ARG A 59 8.69 -22.01 4.81
N PRO A 60 9.10 -23.24 5.18
CA PRO A 60 9.66 -24.17 4.22
C PRO A 60 8.70 -24.37 3.05
N ASP A 61 9.22 -24.55 1.83
CA ASP A 61 8.40 -24.64 0.62
C ASP A 61 7.32 -25.73 0.71
N TYR A 62 7.61 -26.85 1.35
CA TYR A 62 6.67 -27.96 1.58
C TYR A 62 5.53 -27.61 2.57
N CYS A 63 5.61 -26.49 3.28
CA CYS A 63 4.57 -25.94 4.15
C CYS A 63 3.74 -24.82 3.47
N VAL A 64 3.99 -24.53 2.19
CA VAL A 64 3.30 -23.51 1.42
C VAL A 64 2.29 -24.18 0.49
N SER A 65 0.99 -23.90 0.69
CA SER A 65 -0.06 -24.36 -0.23
C SER A 65 0.15 -23.79 -1.64
N LYS A 66 -0.36 -24.46 -2.67
CA LYS A 66 -0.28 -23.97 -4.06
C LYS A 66 -0.92 -22.59 -4.23
N GLU A 67 -1.98 -22.31 -3.50
CA GLU A 67 -2.71 -21.03 -3.50
C GLU A 67 -1.83 -19.92 -2.91
N SER A 68 -1.16 -20.19 -1.80
CA SER A 68 -0.21 -19.26 -1.18
C SER A 68 1.02 -19.03 -2.06
N ALA A 69 1.52 -20.06 -2.75
CA ALA A 69 2.63 -19.90 -3.70
C ALA A 69 2.27 -18.92 -4.84
N LYS A 70 1.05 -19.01 -5.39
CA LYS A 70 0.56 -18.06 -6.40
C LYS A 70 0.51 -16.62 -5.88
N CYS A 71 0.14 -16.42 -4.62
CA CYS A 71 0.18 -15.09 -3.98
C CYS A 71 1.61 -14.53 -3.97
N PHE A 72 2.62 -15.35 -3.66
CA PHE A 72 4.02 -14.91 -3.70
C PHE A 72 4.49 -14.59 -5.11
N ASP A 73 4.10 -15.38 -6.12
CA ASP A 73 4.40 -15.10 -7.53
C ASP A 73 3.78 -13.77 -7.98
N MET A 74 2.53 -13.50 -7.59
CA MET A 74 1.85 -12.22 -7.87
C MET A 74 2.55 -11.04 -7.20
N GLN A 75 2.96 -11.21 -5.93
CA GLN A 75 3.73 -10.20 -5.21
C GLN A 75 5.07 -9.91 -5.90
N GLU A 76 5.79 -10.93 -6.35
CA GLU A 76 7.03 -10.75 -7.12
C GLU A 76 6.78 -10.01 -8.44
N GLY A 77 5.69 -10.33 -9.13
CA GLY A 77 5.22 -9.61 -10.32
C GLY A 77 4.95 -8.12 -10.05
N TYR A 78 4.29 -7.81 -8.94
CA TYR A 78 4.05 -6.42 -8.51
C TYR A 78 5.36 -5.69 -8.22
N GLN A 79 6.31 -6.32 -7.52
CA GLN A 79 7.62 -5.73 -7.23
C GLN A 79 8.40 -5.40 -8.51
N LYS A 80 8.39 -6.31 -9.48
CA LYS A 80 8.97 -6.09 -10.81
C LYS A 80 8.30 -4.90 -11.52
N TYR A 81 6.96 -4.85 -11.53
CA TYR A 81 6.21 -3.72 -12.09
C TYR A 81 6.58 -2.38 -11.43
N TYR A 82 6.60 -2.34 -10.10
CA TYR A 82 6.93 -1.14 -9.33
C TYR A 82 8.36 -0.66 -9.64
N SER A 83 9.30 -1.61 -9.74
CA SER A 83 10.70 -1.32 -10.07
C SER A 83 10.85 -0.74 -11.48
N GLU A 84 10.14 -1.28 -12.47
CA GLU A 84 10.10 -0.75 -13.83
C GLU A 84 9.41 0.62 -13.91
N ARG A 85 8.34 0.86 -13.13
CA ARG A 85 7.73 2.20 -13.00
C ARG A 85 8.72 3.20 -12.42
N GLY A 86 9.46 2.84 -11.36
CA GLY A 86 10.48 3.69 -10.76
C GLY A 86 11.55 4.13 -11.77
N LYS A 87 11.98 3.23 -12.67
CA LYS A 87 12.93 3.56 -13.76
C LYS A 87 12.41 4.61 -14.75
N ARG A 88 11.09 4.73 -14.92
CA ARG A 88 10.49 5.74 -15.82
C ARG A 88 10.54 7.15 -15.21
N ASP A 89 10.56 7.26 -13.88
CA ASP A 89 10.68 8.48 -13.08
C ASP A 89 9.94 9.71 -13.68
N ASN A 90 8.62 9.63 -13.79
CA ASN A 90 7.82 10.64 -14.49
C ASN A 90 7.15 11.63 -13.51
N LEU A 91 7.55 12.90 -13.57
CA LEU A 91 7.04 13.96 -12.66
C LEU A 91 5.53 14.17 -12.77
N ASP A 92 4.99 14.22 -13.98
CA ASP A 92 3.56 14.46 -14.20
C ASP A 92 2.72 13.30 -13.65
N GLU A 93 3.17 12.05 -13.78
CA GLU A 93 2.50 10.90 -13.16
C GLU A 93 2.43 11.04 -11.64
N TYR A 94 3.50 11.50 -11.00
CA TYR A 94 3.53 11.70 -9.54
C TYR A 94 2.64 12.87 -9.10
N LEU A 95 2.69 14.00 -9.80
CA LEU A 95 1.84 15.16 -9.47
C LEU A 95 0.36 14.85 -9.66
N ASN A 96 0.01 14.13 -10.74
CA ASN A 96 -1.37 13.67 -10.95
C ASN A 96 -1.82 12.67 -9.85
N GLU A 97 -0.92 11.79 -9.38
CA GLU A 97 -1.21 10.91 -8.24
C GLU A 97 -1.49 11.72 -6.97
N ILE A 98 -0.63 12.70 -6.66
CA ILE A 98 -0.80 13.60 -5.51
C ILE A 98 -2.15 14.32 -5.57
N ASP A 99 -2.45 14.96 -6.70
CA ASP A 99 -3.69 15.71 -6.88
C ASP A 99 -4.93 14.81 -6.76
N SER A 100 -4.85 13.57 -7.24
CA SER A 100 -5.98 12.63 -7.19
C SER A 100 -6.38 12.22 -5.78
N VAL A 101 -5.45 12.22 -4.82
CA VAL A 101 -5.69 11.79 -3.44
C VAL A 101 -5.64 12.95 -2.43
N LYS A 102 -5.28 14.16 -2.86
CA LYS A 102 -5.08 15.31 -1.96
C LYS A 102 -6.28 15.56 -1.05
N GLU A 103 -7.46 15.68 -1.65
CA GLU A 103 -8.74 15.90 -0.93
C GLU A 103 -9.00 14.85 0.15
N ILE A 104 -8.61 13.60 -0.09
CA ILE A 104 -8.77 12.50 0.88
C ILE A 104 -8.06 12.84 2.19
N TYR A 105 -6.85 13.37 2.12
CA TYR A 105 -6.00 13.59 3.30
C TYR A 105 -6.03 15.01 3.83
N THR A 106 -6.44 15.99 3.02
CA THR A 106 -6.53 17.40 3.45
C THR A 106 -7.90 17.79 3.95
N ASP A 107 -8.96 17.25 3.35
CA ASP A 107 -10.33 17.76 3.55
C ASP A 107 -11.21 16.70 4.22
N GLU A 108 -11.00 15.42 3.87
CA GLU A 108 -11.91 14.33 4.25
C GLU A 108 -11.45 13.55 5.49
N PHE A 109 -10.18 13.15 5.54
CA PHE A 109 -9.62 12.34 6.62
C PHE A 109 -8.40 13.02 7.24
N HIS A 110 -8.63 13.62 8.41
CA HIS A 110 -7.61 14.34 9.18
C HIS A 110 -6.77 13.38 10.04
N ILE A 111 -5.86 12.65 9.39
CA ILE A 111 -4.96 11.69 10.05
C ILE A 111 -4.05 12.40 11.07
N ASN A 112 -3.96 11.84 12.27
CA ASN A 112 -3.20 12.41 13.40
C ASN A 112 -2.73 11.31 14.38
N GLY A 113 -1.86 11.67 15.33
CA GLY A 113 -1.32 10.76 16.34
C GLY A 113 -0.34 9.73 15.77
N ARG A 114 -0.41 8.50 16.25
CA ARG A 114 0.41 7.37 15.79
C ARG A 114 -0.23 6.68 14.60
N VAL A 115 0.49 6.61 13.50
CA VAL A 115 0.01 6.08 12.21
C VAL A 115 0.81 4.85 11.83
N LEU A 116 0.10 3.75 11.55
CA LEU A 116 0.63 2.58 10.87
C LEU A 116 0.14 2.58 9.42
N ASP A 117 1.06 2.61 8.46
CA ASP A 117 0.77 2.50 7.03
C ASP A 117 1.13 1.10 6.52
N ILE A 118 0.11 0.29 6.24
CA ILE A 118 0.26 -1.10 5.80
C ILE A 118 0.29 -1.12 4.28
N GLY A 119 1.34 -1.71 3.70
CA GLY A 119 1.66 -1.54 2.28
C GLY A 119 2.06 -0.11 1.93
N GLY A 120 2.62 0.62 2.90
CA GLY A 120 2.98 2.03 2.72
C GLY A 120 4.18 2.25 1.80
N GLY A 121 4.90 1.19 1.42
CA GLY A 121 6.11 1.26 0.61
C GLY A 121 7.12 2.28 1.16
N GLN A 122 7.54 3.23 0.32
CA GLN A 122 8.47 4.31 0.68
C GLN A 122 7.85 5.38 1.61
N GLY A 123 6.55 5.29 1.88
CA GLY A 123 5.79 6.21 2.73
C GLY A 123 5.45 7.52 2.02
N THR A 124 4.96 7.46 0.78
CA THR A 124 4.49 8.63 0.01
C THR A 124 3.30 9.32 0.68
N THR A 125 2.47 8.57 1.42
CA THR A 125 1.37 9.11 2.23
C THR A 125 1.83 10.22 3.19
N ARG A 126 3.08 10.17 3.69
CA ARG A 126 3.66 11.20 4.56
C ARG A 126 3.63 12.60 3.96
N HIS A 127 3.55 12.73 2.64
CA HIS A 127 3.44 14.02 1.96
C HIS A 127 2.22 14.83 2.42
N PHE A 128 1.14 14.16 2.81
CA PHE A 128 -0.09 14.81 3.28
C PHE A 128 -0.16 14.95 4.81
N LEU A 129 0.81 14.36 5.53
CA LEU A 129 0.80 14.24 6.97
C LEU A 129 1.74 15.27 7.60
N GLY A 130 1.16 16.32 8.19
CA GLY A 130 1.92 17.34 8.91
C GLY A 130 2.56 16.78 10.19
N ALA A 131 3.81 17.16 10.46
CA ALA A 131 4.57 16.73 11.63
C ALA A 131 3.96 17.22 12.95
N GLU A 132 3.17 18.30 12.90
CA GLU A 132 2.40 18.83 14.02
C GLU A 132 1.19 17.94 14.40
N ARG A 133 0.67 17.15 13.46
CA ARG A 133 -0.48 16.26 13.67
C ARG A 133 -0.06 14.82 13.91
N VAL A 134 1.00 14.34 13.26
CA VAL A 134 1.44 12.94 13.31
C VAL A 134 2.70 12.83 14.15
N SER A 135 2.56 12.28 15.35
CA SER A 135 3.65 12.11 16.31
C SER A 135 4.57 10.93 15.97
N LEU A 136 4.02 9.92 15.30
CA LEU A 136 4.78 8.74 14.86
C LEU A 136 4.16 8.18 13.59
N TYR A 137 4.99 7.91 12.58
CA TYR A 137 4.59 7.23 11.37
C TYR A 137 5.52 6.04 11.14
N VAL A 138 4.94 4.87 10.89
CA VAL A 138 5.65 3.65 10.49
C VAL A 138 4.99 3.01 9.28
N SER A 139 5.80 2.70 8.27
CA SER A 139 5.40 1.96 7.08
C SER A 139 5.81 0.50 7.24
N VAL A 140 4.93 -0.42 6.87
CA VAL A 140 5.26 -1.85 6.76
C VAL A 140 4.94 -2.37 5.37
N ASP A 141 5.87 -3.13 4.79
CA ASP A 141 5.69 -3.71 3.46
C ASP A 141 6.59 -4.95 3.30
N PRO A 142 6.11 -6.07 2.72
CA PRO A 142 6.97 -7.23 2.47
C PRO A 142 8.03 -6.99 1.38
N PHE A 143 7.91 -5.94 0.56
CA PHE A 143 8.89 -5.57 -0.46
C PHE A 143 10.08 -4.81 0.15
N ILE A 144 11.07 -5.57 0.59
CA ILE A 144 12.22 -5.04 1.34
C ILE A 144 13.10 -4.07 0.55
N ASN A 145 13.15 -4.21 -0.77
CA ASN A 145 13.94 -3.38 -1.67
C ASN A 145 13.16 -2.15 -2.18
N ILE A 146 12.04 -1.77 -1.55
CA ILE A 146 11.22 -0.65 -2.02
C ILE A 146 12.00 0.67 -2.12
N PHE A 147 13.04 0.89 -1.31
CA PHE A 147 13.89 2.09 -1.36
C PHE A 147 15.07 1.98 -2.33
N GLN A 148 15.25 0.84 -3.00
CA GLN A 148 16.35 0.62 -3.91
C GLN A 148 16.33 1.67 -5.04
N ASP A 149 17.49 2.27 -5.30
CA ASP A 149 17.70 3.26 -6.37
C ASP A 149 16.79 4.50 -6.28
N ILE A 150 16.23 4.84 -5.12
CA ILE A 150 15.40 6.04 -4.93
C ILE A 150 16.15 7.35 -5.27
N GLU A 151 17.47 7.37 -5.03
CA GLU A 151 18.36 8.47 -5.43
C GLU A 151 18.46 8.68 -6.95
N ARG A 152 18.11 7.67 -7.75
CA ARG A 152 18.05 7.74 -9.21
C ARG A 152 16.69 8.19 -9.71
N GLN A 153 15.78 8.57 -8.81
CA GLN A 153 14.43 9.04 -9.10
C GLN A 153 14.26 10.51 -8.65
N PRO A 154 14.96 11.47 -9.28
CA PRO A 154 14.88 12.88 -8.89
C PRO A 154 13.48 13.47 -9.03
N ASN A 155 12.66 13.01 -9.98
CA ASN A 155 11.29 13.52 -10.13
C ASN A 155 10.38 13.01 -9.00
N LEU A 156 10.58 11.77 -8.55
CA LEU A 156 9.90 11.24 -7.36
C LEU A 156 10.23 12.10 -6.12
N LEU A 157 11.51 12.40 -5.88
CA LEU A 157 11.93 13.22 -4.73
C LEU A 157 11.44 14.67 -4.84
N LYS A 158 11.33 15.20 -6.06
CA LYS A 158 10.75 16.53 -6.32
C LYS A 158 9.25 16.56 -6.01
N ALA A 159 8.49 15.54 -6.41
CA ALA A 159 7.05 15.43 -6.14
C ALA A 159 6.76 15.13 -4.67
N TYR A 160 7.56 14.27 -4.06
CA TYR A 160 7.42 13.85 -2.66
C TYR A 160 8.68 14.21 -1.83
N PRO A 161 8.88 15.50 -1.47
CA PRO A 161 10.06 15.92 -0.70
C PRO A 161 10.23 15.21 0.65
N CYS A 162 9.14 14.68 1.24
CA CYS A 162 9.19 13.90 2.47
C CYS A 162 10.02 12.61 2.34
N LEU A 163 10.20 12.07 1.13
CA LEU A 163 10.98 10.85 0.88
C LEU A 163 12.49 11.07 1.04
N ALA A 164 12.97 12.32 0.98
CA ALA A 164 14.35 12.65 1.32
C ALA A 164 14.64 12.48 2.83
N LYS A 165 13.61 12.34 3.67
CA LYS A 165 13.74 12.07 5.10
C LYS A 165 13.51 10.58 5.41
N PRO A 166 14.35 9.98 6.27
CA PRO A 166 14.20 8.57 6.63
C PRO A 166 12.80 8.19 7.12
N CYS A 167 12.27 7.07 6.67
CA CYS A 167 11.01 6.49 7.13
C CYS A 167 11.25 5.44 8.21
N ASN A 168 10.42 5.38 9.25
CA ASN A 168 10.34 4.15 10.04
C ASN A 168 9.78 3.05 9.14
N PHE A 169 10.58 2.03 8.85
CA PHE A 169 10.21 0.96 7.94
C PHE A 169 10.61 -0.40 8.49
N LEU A 170 9.71 -1.37 8.37
CA LEU A 170 9.89 -2.76 8.76
C LEU A 170 9.33 -3.65 7.66
N ALA A 171 10.00 -4.76 7.36
CA ALA A 171 9.45 -5.74 6.42
C ALA A 171 8.56 -6.74 7.16
N CYS A 172 7.26 -6.79 6.86
CA CYS A 172 6.35 -7.80 7.37
C CYS A 172 5.14 -7.96 6.46
N GLN A 173 4.36 -9.02 6.66
CA GLN A 173 3.04 -9.20 6.05
C GLN A 173 1.95 -8.59 6.92
N ALA A 174 0.86 -8.11 6.30
CA ALA A 174 -0.26 -7.47 7.01
C ALA A 174 -1.01 -8.44 7.93
N GLU A 175 -0.97 -9.72 7.60
CA GLU A 175 -1.56 -10.85 8.31
C GLU A 175 -0.85 -11.15 9.63
N ASN A 176 0.37 -10.62 9.84
CA ASN A 176 1.19 -10.91 11.01
C ASN A 176 1.99 -9.67 11.43
N LEU A 177 1.29 -8.63 11.86
CA LEU A 177 1.92 -7.37 12.25
C LEU A 177 2.78 -7.54 13.53
N PRO A 178 4.02 -7.01 13.55
CA PRO A 178 4.94 -7.13 14.69
C PRO A 178 4.70 -6.06 15.76
N PHE A 179 3.47 -5.60 15.98
CA PHE A 179 3.17 -4.54 16.96
C PHE A 179 2.23 -5.04 18.06
N VAL A 180 2.42 -4.56 19.29
CA VAL A 180 1.49 -4.82 20.40
C VAL A 180 0.10 -4.25 20.11
N ALA A 181 -0.92 -4.83 20.75
CA ALA A 181 -2.31 -4.43 20.55
C ALA A 181 -2.57 -3.00 21.03
N ASN A 182 -3.59 -2.33 20.48
CA ASN A 182 -4.04 -0.98 20.88
C ASN A 182 -2.93 0.08 20.89
N THR A 183 -2.14 0.14 19.82
CA THR A 183 -0.97 1.02 19.70
C THR A 183 -1.23 2.24 18.82
N PHE A 184 -1.97 2.10 17.72
CA PHE A 184 -2.08 3.13 16.70
C PHE A 184 -3.41 3.87 16.79
N ASP A 185 -3.36 5.18 16.57
CA ASP A 185 -4.56 6.03 16.43
C ASP A 185 -5.17 5.85 15.04
N TRP A 186 -4.30 5.63 14.04
CA TRP A 186 -4.70 5.32 12.66
C TRP A 186 -3.97 4.10 12.11
N VAL A 187 -4.73 3.23 11.44
CA VAL A 187 -4.19 2.21 10.55
C VAL A 187 -4.64 2.56 9.14
N HIS A 188 -3.70 2.70 8.22
CA HIS A 188 -3.93 3.12 6.86
C HIS A 188 -3.57 1.99 5.89
N MET A 189 -4.40 1.80 4.86
CA MET A 189 -4.23 0.84 3.78
C MET A 189 -4.66 1.48 2.48
N ARG A 190 -3.73 1.83 1.59
CA ARG A 190 -4.07 2.41 0.27
C ARG A 190 -3.59 1.49 -0.84
N SER A 191 -4.54 1.04 -1.68
CA SER A 191 -4.28 0.22 -2.86
C SER A 191 -3.47 -1.04 -2.56
N VAL A 192 -3.69 -1.63 -1.38
CA VAL A 192 -2.90 -2.78 -0.87
C VAL A 192 -3.76 -4.01 -0.60
N LEU A 193 -5.04 -3.83 -0.25
CA LEU A 193 -5.91 -4.91 0.23
C LEU A 193 -6.05 -6.05 -0.80
N ASP A 194 -6.01 -5.71 -2.08
CA ASP A 194 -6.04 -6.63 -3.22
C ASP A 194 -4.78 -7.51 -3.37
N HIS A 195 -3.72 -7.23 -2.61
CA HIS A 195 -2.44 -7.93 -2.62
C HIS A 195 -2.17 -8.77 -1.37
N PHE A 196 -3.11 -8.80 -0.42
CA PHE A 196 -2.98 -9.66 0.76
C PHE A 196 -3.23 -11.13 0.43
N GLN A 197 -2.54 -12.02 1.14
CA GLN A 197 -2.78 -13.45 1.08
C GLN A 197 -4.09 -13.80 1.80
N ASP A 198 -4.32 -13.17 2.95
CA ASP A 198 -5.54 -13.32 3.75
C ASP A 198 -6.03 -11.93 4.21
N PRO A 199 -6.89 -11.27 3.41
CA PRO A 199 -7.45 -9.97 3.76
C PRO A 199 -8.25 -9.97 5.07
N TYR A 200 -8.88 -11.09 5.42
CA TYR A 200 -9.62 -11.22 6.67
C TYR A 200 -8.67 -11.19 7.86
N LEU A 201 -7.59 -11.98 7.83
CA LEU A 201 -6.57 -11.95 8.87
C LEU A 201 -5.84 -10.61 8.95
N ALA A 202 -5.54 -9.99 7.80
CA ALA A 202 -4.94 -8.65 7.76
C ALA A 202 -5.81 -7.59 8.46
N LEU A 203 -7.13 -7.60 8.23
CA LEU A 203 -8.05 -6.70 8.94
C LEU A 203 -8.20 -7.07 10.42
N LYS A 204 -8.11 -8.36 10.79
CA LYS A 204 -8.06 -8.77 12.20
C LYS A 204 -6.80 -8.25 12.91
N GLU A 205 -5.65 -8.25 12.24
CA GLU A 205 -4.43 -7.65 12.77
C GLU A 205 -4.51 -6.13 12.85
N ALA A 206 -5.07 -5.47 11.83
CA ALA A 206 -5.36 -4.03 11.86
C ALA A 206 -6.28 -3.68 13.05
N TYR A 207 -7.33 -4.47 13.28
CA TYR A 207 -8.19 -4.34 14.46
C TYR A 207 -7.37 -4.49 15.75
N ARG A 208 -6.51 -5.51 15.85
CA ARG A 208 -5.74 -5.76 17.07
C ARG A 208 -4.83 -4.58 17.41
N VAL A 209 -4.10 -4.04 16.45
CA VAL A 209 -3.10 -2.97 16.69
C VAL A 209 -3.71 -1.57 16.80
N LEU A 210 -4.93 -1.35 16.29
CA LEU A 210 -5.63 -0.08 16.42
C LEU A 210 -6.13 0.14 17.86
N LYS A 211 -6.04 1.36 18.39
CA LYS A 211 -6.62 1.71 19.70
C LYS A 211 -8.15 1.69 19.66
N LEU A 212 -8.76 1.63 20.85
CA LEU A 212 -10.17 1.99 20.98
C LEU A 212 -10.37 3.46 20.56
N GLY A 213 -11.39 3.73 19.74
CA GLY A 213 -11.63 5.05 19.16
C GLY A 213 -10.75 5.42 17.95
N GLY A 214 -9.70 4.64 17.67
CA GLY A 214 -8.87 4.80 16.48
C GLY A 214 -9.61 4.51 15.18
N VAL A 215 -9.01 4.90 14.05
CA VAL A 215 -9.62 4.77 12.71
C VAL A 215 -8.78 3.88 11.80
N LEU A 216 -9.44 2.90 11.19
CA LEU A 216 -8.94 2.19 10.02
C LEU A 216 -9.38 2.97 8.76
N LEU A 217 -8.44 3.31 7.88
CA LEU A 217 -8.71 3.94 6.59
C LEU A 217 -8.25 3.04 5.46
N ILE A 218 -9.20 2.56 4.65
CA ILE A 218 -8.94 1.72 3.48
C ILE A 218 -9.29 2.50 2.21
N GLY A 219 -8.30 2.74 1.35
CA GLY A 219 -8.52 3.17 -0.03
C GLY A 219 -8.35 2.00 -0.99
N SER A 220 -9.40 1.62 -1.72
CA SER A 220 -9.35 0.52 -2.69
C SER A 220 -10.21 0.79 -3.93
N THR A 221 -9.82 0.18 -5.04
CA THR A 221 -10.60 0.15 -6.27
C THR A 221 -11.65 -0.93 -6.17
N VAL A 222 -12.92 -0.59 -6.37
CA VAL A 222 -14.04 -1.54 -6.24
C VAL A 222 -14.93 -1.59 -7.48
N TYR A 223 -15.48 -2.77 -7.73
CA TYR A 223 -16.56 -3.00 -8.70
C TYR A 223 -17.92 -2.72 -8.05
N ASN A 224 -18.91 -2.38 -8.88
CA ASN A 224 -20.30 -2.12 -8.45
C ASN A 224 -20.46 -1.07 -7.34
N GLY A 225 -19.51 -0.15 -7.24
CA GLY A 225 -19.55 0.99 -6.32
C GLY A 225 -20.61 2.04 -6.69
N LYS A 226 -21.13 2.72 -5.66
CA LYS A 226 -22.18 3.76 -5.74
C LYS A 226 -21.61 5.18 -5.93
N SER A 227 -20.52 5.35 -6.68
CA SER A 227 -20.08 6.71 -7.02
C SER A 227 -21.18 7.42 -7.81
N SER A 228 -21.76 8.48 -7.24
CA SER A 228 -22.78 9.32 -7.87
C SER A 228 -22.30 9.99 -9.16
N LEU A 229 -20.99 9.99 -9.39
CA LEU A 229 -20.33 10.54 -10.58
C LEU A 229 -20.20 9.53 -11.73
N ARG A 230 -20.44 8.23 -11.46
CA ARG A 230 -20.31 7.14 -12.43
C ARG A 230 -21.37 7.20 -13.53
N THR A 231 -22.55 7.76 -13.25
CA THR A 231 -23.65 7.88 -14.22
C THR A 231 -23.61 9.15 -15.07
N LYS A 232 -22.91 10.22 -14.66
CA LYS A 232 -22.82 11.47 -15.44
C LYS A 232 -21.57 11.58 -16.32
N ASN A 233 -20.46 10.95 -15.92
CA ASN A 233 -19.16 11.15 -16.58
C ASN A 233 -18.70 10.00 -17.49
N SER A 234 -19.37 8.85 -17.48
CA SER A 234 -19.08 7.80 -18.48
C SER A 234 -19.21 8.35 -19.89
N ASP A 235 -20.24 9.16 -20.13
CA ASP A 235 -20.55 9.72 -21.44
C ASP A 235 -19.55 10.82 -21.83
N ILE A 236 -19.16 11.68 -20.88
CA ILE A 236 -18.17 12.75 -21.10
C ILE A 236 -16.75 12.17 -21.29
N ALA A 237 -16.37 11.15 -20.51
CA ALA A 237 -15.08 10.47 -20.64
C ALA A 237 -15.01 9.66 -21.94
N LEU A 238 -16.10 9.00 -22.34
CA LEU A 238 -16.22 8.33 -23.64
C LEU A 238 -16.14 9.34 -24.80
N GLN A 239 -16.80 10.50 -24.68
CA GLN A 239 -16.72 11.56 -25.69
C GLN A 239 -15.31 12.16 -25.81
N ASN A 240 -14.64 12.44 -24.69
CA ASN A 240 -13.29 12.97 -24.67
C ASN A 240 -12.25 11.95 -25.18
N LEU A 241 -12.42 10.68 -24.83
CA LEU A 241 -11.58 9.60 -25.33
C LEU A 241 -11.81 9.37 -26.83
N ALA A 242 -13.07 9.40 -27.28
CA ALA A 242 -13.43 9.31 -28.70
C ALA A 242 -12.85 10.48 -29.49
N SER A 243 -12.94 11.72 -28.97
CA SER A 243 -12.35 12.92 -29.60
C SER A 243 -10.83 12.81 -29.72
N LYS A 244 -10.12 12.40 -28.67
CA LYS A 244 -8.66 12.19 -28.71
C LYS A 244 -8.26 11.09 -29.69
N ILE A 245 -8.99 9.97 -29.71
CA ILE A 245 -8.77 8.89 -30.66
C ILE A 245 -9.00 9.39 -32.08
N PHE A 246 -10.07 10.16 -32.32
CA PHE A 246 -10.42 10.72 -33.61
C PHE A 246 -9.34 11.68 -34.13
N HIS A 247 -8.85 12.60 -33.28
CA HIS A 247 -7.73 13.48 -33.62
C HIS A 247 -6.47 12.70 -33.98
N LYS A 248 -6.13 11.67 -33.21
CA LYS A 248 -4.92 10.88 -33.44
C LYS A 248 -5.01 9.99 -34.70
N ILE A 249 -6.19 9.47 -35.01
CA ILE A 249 -6.46 8.79 -36.29
C ILE A 249 -6.33 9.77 -37.46
N LYS A 250 -6.77 11.03 -37.28
CA LYS A 250 -6.67 12.06 -38.32
C LYS A 250 -5.22 12.47 -38.61
N GLU A 251 -4.35 12.48 -37.60
CA GLU A 251 -2.92 12.80 -37.76
C GLU A 251 -2.05 11.60 -38.18
N GLU A 252 -2.25 10.42 -37.57
CA GLU A 252 -1.35 9.26 -37.73
C GLU A 252 -1.96 8.11 -38.56
N GLY A 253 -3.23 8.23 -38.94
CA GLY A 253 -3.96 7.22 -39.73
C GLY A 253 -4.33 5.95 -38.94
N LEU A 254 -5.00 5.01 -39.63
CA LEU A 254 -5.47 3.76 -39.03
C LEU A 254 -4.33 2.85 -38.51
N LYS A 255 -3.09 3.10 -38.94
CA LYS A 255 -1.87 2.39 -38.49
C LYS A 255 -1.61 2.59 -36.99
N TRP A 256 -1.96 3.75 -36.42
CA TRP A 256 -1.85 3.99 -34.98
C TRP A 256 -2.76 3.05 -34.17
N ILE A 257 -4.00 2.83 -34.62
CA ILE A 257 -4.96 1.95 -33.93
C ILE A 257 -4.41 0.53 -33.90
N VAL A 258 -3.92 0.03 -35.05
CA VAL A 258 -3.34 -1.31 -35.18
C VAL A 258 -2.09 -1.44 -34.31
N GLY A 259 -1.22 -0.44 -34.33
CA GLY A 259 -0.04 -0.38 -33.46
C GLY A 259 -0.40 -0.36 -31.97
N ALA A 260 -1.41 0.42 -31.56
CA ALA A 260 -1.91 0.48 -30.20
C ALA A 260 -2.56 -0.83 -29.75
N LEU A 261 -3.31 -1.50 -30.63
CA LEU A 261 -3.90 -2.82 -30.39
C LEU A 261 -2.82 -3.89 -30.24
N ILE A 262 -1.82 -3.92 -31.12
CA ILE A 262 -0.67 -4.83 -31.03
C ILE A 262 0.11 -4.57 -29.74
N LYS A 263 0.39 -3.31 -29.41
CA LYS A 263 1.07 -2.92 -28.17
C LYS A 263 0.25 -3.32 -26.95
N LYS A 264 -1.07 -3.15 -26.99
CA LYS A 264 -1.99 -3.55 -25.91
C LYS A 264 -2.07 -5.06 -25.75
N ILE A 265 -2.09 -5.84 -26.84
CA ILE A 265 -2.04 -7.32 -26.81
C ILE A 265 -0.68 -7.80 -26.28
N PHE A 266 0.42 -7.18 -26.72
CA PHE A 266 1.76 -7.51 -26.28
C PHE A 266 1.98 -7.15 -24.80
N LEU A 267 1.48 -5.99 -24.35
CA LEU A 267 1.46 -5.57 -22.95
C LEU A 267 0.54 -6.47 -22.12
N ARG A 268 -0.62 -6.88 -22.62
CA ARG A 268 -1.51 -7.86 -21.94
C ARG A 268 -0.86 -9.22 -21.75
N LYS A 269 -0.03 -9.66 -22.70
CA LYS A 269 0.76 -10.90 -22.59
C LYS A 269 1.93 -10.77 -21.64
N LYS A 270 2.45 -9.56 -21.40
CA LYS A 270 3.62 -9.30 -20.55
C LYS A 270 3.28 -8.96 -19.09
N TRP A 271 2.06 -8.51 -18.82
CA TRP A 271 1.64 -8.04 -17.51
C TRP A 271 0.29 -8.68 -17.14
N ALA A 272 0.35 -9.78 -16.39
CA ALA A 272 -0.82 -10.26 -15.68
C ALA A 272 -1.19 -9.24 -14.60
N ASP A 273 -2.47 -8.96 -14.46
CA ASP A 273 -3.03 -8.12 -13.40
C ASP A 273 -2.57 -8.66 -12.02
N PRO A 274 -1.70 -7.96 -11.26
CA PRO A 274 -1.07 -8.52 -10.05
C PRO A 274 -2.00 -8.52 -8.82
N HIS A 275 -3.27 -8.16 -8.99
CA HIS A 275 -4.26 -8.21 -7.92
C HIS A 275 -4.71 -9.66 -7.67
N ILE A 276 -4.60 -10.11 -6.42
CA ILE A 276 -5.05 -11.42 -5.95
C ILE A 276 -6.57 -11.40 -5.80
N PHE A 277 -7.09 -10.30 -5.23
CA PHE A 277 -8.50 -10.08 -5.04
C PHE A 277 -9.01 -8.99 -5.98
N ARG A 278 -10.31 -9.04 -6.27
CA ARG A 278 -11.03 -8.00 -7.01
C ARG A 278 -12.30 -7.68 -6.24
N TRP A 279 -12.26 -6.63 -5.44
CA TRP A 279 -13.36 -6.30 -4.54
C TRP A 279 -14.58 -5.79 -5.28
N ARG A 280 -15.75 -6.40 -5.06
CA ARG A 280 -17.01 -5.66 -5.18
C ARG A 280 -17.13 -4.77 -3.95
N TYR A 281 -17.79 -3.62 -4.10
CA TYR A 281 -18.02 -2.71 -2.97
C TYR A 281 -18.76 -3.41 -1.81
N GLU A 282 -19.74 -4.26 -2.11
CA GLU A 282 -20.46 -5.06 -1.12
C GLU A 282 -19.51 -5.99 -0.33
N ASP A 283 -18.62 -6.71 -1.02
CA ASP A 283 -17.65 -7.63 -0.38
C ASP A 283 -16.65 -6.88 0.50
N LEU A 284 -16.16 -5.71 0.05
CA LEU A 284 -15.27 -4.87 0.85
C LEU A 284 -15.96 -4.43 2.14
N THR A 285 -17.18 -3.89 2.05
CA THR A 285 -17.90 -3.43 3.24
C THR A 285 -18.32 -4.58 4.16
N ASP A 286 -18.63 -5.75 3.59
CA ASP A 286 -18.92 -6.95 4.36
C ASP A 286 -17.68 -7.43 5.12
N LEU A 287 -16.52 -7.51 4.47
CA LEU A 287 -15.24 -7.87 5.10
C LEU A 287 -14.90 -6.93 6.27
N VAL A 288 -15.09 -5.62 6.09
CA VAL A 288 -14.89 -4.63 7.16
C VAL A 288 -15.83 -4.92 8.35
N ARG A 289 -17.11 -5.21 8.11
CA ARG A 289 -18.06 -5.55 9.18
C ARG A 289 -17.75 -6.90 9.85
N ALA A 290 -17.43 -7.92 9.06
CA ALA A 290 -17.10 -9.26 9.51
C ALA A 290 -15.89 -9.26 10.47
N THR A 291 -14.96 -8.33 10.26
CA THR A 291 -13.77 -8.14 11.12
C THR A 291 -13.99 -7.23 12.32
N LYS A 292 -15.26 -6.94 12.65
CA LYS A 292 -15.71 -6.13 13.80
C LYS A 292 -15.38 -4.65 13.68
N PHE A 293 -15.32 -4.12 12.47
CA PHE A 293 -15.33 -2.67 12.26
C PHE A 293 -16.73 -2.17 11.89
N MET A 294 -17.02 -0.94 12.32
CA MET A 294 -18.16 -0.15 11.90
C MET A 294 -17.66 0.93 10.96
N ILE A 295 -18.22 0.97 9.74
CA ILE A 295 -17.94 2.04 8.78
C ILE A 295 -18.58 3.33 9.29
N VAL A 296 -17.77 4.38 9.45
CA VAL A 296 -18.21 5.68 9.96
C VAL A 296 -18.19 6.76 8.87
N LYS A 297 -17.41 6.55 7.81
CA LYS A 297 -17.31 7.49 6.69
C LYS A 297 -16.92 6.77 5.41
N GLU A 298 -17.47 7.24 4.30
CA GLU A 298 -17.05 6.83 2.96
C GLU A 298 -16.82 8.07 2.12
N HIS A 299 -15.79 8.04 1.29
CA HIS A 299 -15.54 9.08 0.31
C HIS A 299 -15.07 8.46 -1.02
N TRP A 300 -15.71 8.85 -2.12
CA TRP A 300 -15.38 8.35 -3.46
C TRP A 300 -14.49 9.35 -4.19
N GLN A 301 -13.41 8.87 -4.82
CA GLN A 301 -12.57 9.77 -5.59
C GLN A 301 -13.31 10.38 -6.79
N LYS A 302 -12.89 11.59 -7.15
CA LYS A 302 -13.35 12.31 -8.35
C LYS A 302 -12.82 11.63 -9.63
N PRO A 303 -13.39 11.94 -10.81
CA PRO A 303 -12.88 11.45 -12.09
C PRO A 303 -11.38 11.73 -12.25
N PRO A 304 -10.61 10.81 -12.87
CA PRO A 304 -11.08 9.59 -13.53
C PRO A 304 -11.26 8.37 -12.60
N PHE A 305 -10.99 8.50 -11.30
CA PHE A 305 -10.92 7.39 -10.35
C PHE A 305 -12.23 7.12 -9.62
N THR A 306 -13.37 7.27 -10.28
CA THR A 306 -14.71 7.12 -9.64
C THR A 306 -15.01 5.71 -9.13
N MET A 307 -14.16 4.72 -9.44
CA MET A 307 -14.22 3.36 -8.88
C MET A 307 -13.47 3.21 -7.56
N CYS A 308 -12.70 4.21 -7.13
CA CYS A 308 -11.94 4.16 -5.89
C CYS A 308 -12.77 4.74 -4.73
N VAL A 309 -12.86 3.98 -3.65
CA VAL A 309 -13.53 4.39 -2.41
C VAL A 309 -12.54 4.37 -1.26
N TYR A 310 -12.64 5.39 -0.41
CA TYR A 310 -11.98 5.47 0.88
C TYR A 310 -13.01 5.22 1.98
N VAL A 311 -12.83 4.14 2.72
CA VAL A 311 -13.70 3.71 3.82
C VAL A 311 -12.97 3.96 5.13
N GLY A 312 -13.50 4.89 5.92
CA GLY A 312 -13.10 5.11 7.31
C GLY A 312 -13.96 4.27 8.25
N ALA A 313 -13.34 3.47 9.09
CA ALA A 313 -14.02 2.56 10.00
C ALA A 313 -13.42 2.59 11.41
N LYS A 314 -14.25 2.37 12.43
CA LYS A 314 -13.85 2.27 13.85
C LYS A 314 -14.18 0.90 14.38
N LYS A 315 -13.54 0.48 15.48
CA LYS A 315 -13.91 -0.77 16.16
C LYS A 315 -15.39 -0.74 16.56
N SER A 316 -16.13 -1.78 16.22
CA SER A 316 -17.45 -2.03 16.79
C SER A 316 -17.26 -2.37 18.27
N ILE A 317 -17.89 -1.59 19.15
CA ILE A 317 -18.00 -1.85 20.58
C ILE A 317 -19.13 -2.86 20.79
#